data_AF-A0A2C6AIU1-F1
#
_entry.id   AF-A0A2C6AIU1-F1
#
_cell.length_a   1.000
_cell.length_b   1.000
_cell.length_c   1.000
_cell.angle_alpha   90.00
_cell.angle_beta   90.00
_cell.angle_gamma   90.00
#
_symmetry.space_group_name_H-M   'P 1'
#
loop_
_entity.id
_entity.type
_entity.pdbx_description
1 polymer ?
#
loop_
_entity_poly.entity_id
_entity_poly.type
_entity_poly.pdbx_seq_one_letter_code
_entity_poly.pdbx_strand_id
1 'polypeptide(L)'
;MFAESFTLAQEGLAKRFRLAPFQFVYNPPSFRGACRNVHRFVEEYIVERGLSRSKLPARDDDSFTFIDQIAAESESDVELRDQLLSVLLAGRDTTACCLSWCFRLLVRHPAVLDRLRRGIVSIMGVSASPIRGQIRKMPFLSCVVKETLRL
;
A
#
# COMPACT_ATOMS: atom_id res chain seq x y z
N MET A 1 11.97 3.35 11.21
CA MET A 1 11.69 2.08 11.95
C MET A 1 10.89 1.05 11.15
N PHE A 2 9.59 1.26 10.83
CA PHE A 2 8.82 0.27 10.03
C PHE A 2 9.36 0.10 8.61
N ALA A 3 9.52 1.20 7.86
CA ALA A 3 9.97 1.15 6.47
C ALA A 3 11.34 0.45 6.29
N GLU A 4 12.29 0.69 7.20
CA GLU A 4 13.61 0.04 7.20
C GLU A 4 13.49 -1.46 7.52
N SER A 5 12.69 -1.82 8.54
CA SER A 5 12.44 -3.22 8.88
C SER A 5 11.76 -3.95 7.72
N PHE A 6 10.83 -3.30 7.03
CA PHE A 6 10.15 -3.86 5.87
C PHE A 6 11.12 -4.10 4.71
N THR A 7 11.96 -3.12 4.37
CA THR A 7 12.99 -3.29 3.33
C THR A 7 13.97 -4.40 3.69
N LEU A 8 14.45 -4.48 4.93
CA LEU A 8 15.36 -5.54 5.38
C LEU A 8 14.71 -6.93 5.33
N ALA A 9 13.43 -7.03 5.70
CA ALA A 9 12.66 -8.27 5.58
C ALA A 9 12.50 -8.70 4.12
N GLN A 10 12.18 -7.77 3.21
CA GLN A 10 12.08 -8.04 1.76
C GLN A 10 13.42 -8.51 1.17
N GLU A 11 14.52 -7.86 1.51
CA GLU A 11 15.85 -8.27 1.06
C GLU A 11 16.21 -9.67 1.56
N GLY A 12 15.90 -9.96 2.83
CA GLY A 12 16.14 -11.29 3.40
C GLY A 12 15.27 -12.36 2.73
N LEU A 13 14.01 -12.05 2.44
CA LEU A 13 13.10 -12.94 1.71
C LEU A 13 13.60 -13.18 0.28
N ALA A 14 14.06 -12.13 -0.41
CA ALA A 14 14.62 -12.25 -1.76
C ALA A 14 15.88 -13.12 -1.79
N LYS A 15 16.76 -12.99 -0.80
CA LYS A 15 17.94 -13.87 -0.65
C LYS A 15 17.53 -15.32 -0.41
N ARG A 16 16.58 -15.56 0.49
CA ARG A 16 16.03 -16.90 0.74
C ARG A 16 15.40 -17.51 -0.51
N PHE A 17 14.61 -16.73 -1.24
CA PHE A 17 13.99 -17.15 -2.49
C PHE A 17 15.05 -17.58 -3.52
N ARG A 18 16.13 -16.80 -3.69
CA ARG A 18 17.24 -17.11 -4.60
C ARG A 18 18.03 -18.36 -4.18
N LEU A 19 18.14 -18.63 -2.87
CA LEU A 19 18.80 -19.82 -2.34
C LEU A 19 17.94 -21.08 -2.45
N ALA A 20 16.64 -20.94 -2.75
CA ALA A 20 15.67 -22.01 -2.95
C ALA A 20 15.78 -23.15 -1.91
N PRO A 21 16.29 -24.36 -2.20
CA PRO A 21 16.33 -25.43 -1.18
C PRO A 21 17.28 -25.10 -0.03
N PHE A 22 18.25 -24.19 -0.23
CA PHE A 22 19.23 -23.76 0.78
C PHE A 22 18.80 -22.51 1.55
N GLN A 23 17.50 -22.15 1.52
CA GLN A 23 16.99 -20.95 2.21
C GLN A 23 17.31 -20.92 3.72
N PHE A 24 17.47 -22.08 4.36
CA PHE A 24 17.82 -22.20 5.77
C PHE A 24 19.21 -21.63 6.12
N VAL A 25 20.13 -21.57 5.15
CA VAL A 25 21.49 -21.05 5.32
C VAL A 25 21.48 -19.55 5.63
N TYR A 26 20.48 -18.82 5.13
CA TYR A 26 20.33 -17.39 5.38
C TYR A 26 19.28 -17.12 6.48
N ASN A 27 19.73 -16.93 7.72
CA ASN A 27 18.85 -16.59 8.85
C ASN A 27 19.49 -15.61 9.87
N PRO A 28 20.00 -14.44 9.45
CA PRO A 28 20.66 -13.52 10.36
C PRO A 28 19.68 -12.97 11.42
N PRO A 29 20.16 -12.59 12.62
CA PRO A 29 19.34 -12.00 13.67
C PRO A 29 18.61 -10.72 13.23
N SER A 30 19.24 -9.93 12.35
CA SER A 30 18.65 -8.72 11.77
C SER A 30 17.38 -9.03 10.96
N PHE A 31 17.40 -10.06 10.12
CA PHE A 31 16.24 -10.51 9.35
C PHE A 31 15.09 -10.95 10.27
N ARG A 32 15.39 -11.77 11.28
CA ARG A 32 14.38 -12.21 12.26
C ARG A 32 13.79 -11.02 13.03
N GLY A 33 14.60 -10.04 13.41
CA GLY A 33 14.15 -8.81 14.06
C GLY A 33 13.24 -7.97 13.15
N ALA A 34 13.63 -7.82 11.89
CA ALA A 34 12.84 -7.11 10.88
C ALA A 34 11.47 -7.76 10.64
N CYS A 35 11.41 -9.09 10.45
CA CYS A 35 10.13 -9.81 10.33
C CYS A 35 9.24 -9.58 11.56
N ARG A 36 9.79 -9.67 12.78
CA ARG A 36 9.03 -9.40 14.01
C ARG A 36 8.47 -7.98 14.07
N ASN A 37 9.25 -6.98 13.65
CA ASN A 37 8.78 -5.59 13.66
C ASN A 37 7.68 -5.35 12.62
N VAL A 38 7.78 -5.98 11.44
CA VAL A 38 6.76 -5.89 10.39
C VAL A 38 5.47 -6.57 10.83
N HIS A 39 5.56 -7.75 11.43
CA HIS A 39 4.39 -8.46 11.97
C HIS A 39 3.72 -7.66 13.08
N ARG A 40 4.52 -7.13 14.02
CA ARG A 40 4.01 -6.30 15.14
C ARG A 40 3.22 -5.09 14.65
N PHE A 41 3.71 -4.40 13.62
CA PHE A 41 3.02 -3.24 13.07
C PHE A 41 1.60 -3.58 12.57
N VAL A 42 1.43 -4.73 11.91
CA VAL A 42 0.11 -5.16 11.43
C VAL A 42 -0.75 -5.73 12.58
N GLU A 43 -0.15 -6.41 13.54
CA GLU A 43 -0.83 -6.88 14.74
C GLU A 43 -1.37 -5.70 15.58
N GLU A 44 -0.59 -4.64 15.75
CA GLU A 44 -1.03 -3.38 16.39
C GLU A 44 -2.23 -2.78 15.63
N TYR A 45 -2.17 -2.72 14.30
CA TYR A 45 -3.28 -2.24 13.47
C TYR A 45 -4.57 -3.09 13.62
N ILE A 46 -4.45 -4.42 13.67
CA ILE A 46 -5.58 -5.34 13.88
C ILE A 46 -6.24 -5.06 15.24
N VAL A 47 -5.44 -4.86 16.29
CA VAL A 47 -5.93 -4.57 17.64
C VAL A 47 -6.62 -3.20 17.71
N GLU A 48 -6.00 -2.16 17.15
CA GLU A 48 -6.57 -0.79 17.12
C GLU A 48 -7.92 -0.74 16.39
N ARG A 49 -8.05 -1.49 15.29
CA ARG A 49 -9.29 -1.54 14.51
C ARG A 49 -10.33 -2.52 15.06
N GLY A 50 -9.98 -3.30 16.08
CA GLY A 50 -10.85 -4.32 16.66
C GLY A 50 -11.22 -5.41 15.66
N LEU A 51 -10.30 -5.74 14.74
CA LEU A 51 -10.51 -6.72 13.67
C LEU A 51 -10.24 -8.16 14.12
N SER A 52 -9.72 -8.36 15.33
CA SER A 52 -9.55 -9.71 15.88
C SER A 52 -10.90 -10.39 16.01
N ARG A 53 -10.94 -11.65 15.58
CA ARG A 53 -12.17 -12.44 15.44
C ARG A 53 -12.95 -12.59 16.75
N SER A 54 -12.26 -12.48 17.88
CA SER A 54 -12.84 -12.49 19.24
C SER A 54 -13.76 -11.29 19.54
N LYS A 55 -13.71 -10.22 18.73
CA LYS A 55 -14.38 -8.94 18.98
C LYS A 55 -15.22 -8.42 17.82
N LEU A 56 -15.42 -9.20 16.76
CA LEU A 56 -16.22 -8.77 15.60
C LEU A 56 -17.67 -8.51 16.05
N PRO A 57 -18.14 -7.25 16.07
CA PRO A 57 -19.54 -6.95 16.30
C PRO A 57 -20.35 -7.37 15.06
N ALA A 58 -21.62 -7.69 15.24
CA ALA A 58 -22.59 -7.64 14.14
C ALA A 58 -22.64 -6.18 13.66
N ARG A 59 -21.88 -5.84 12.60
CA ARG A 59 -21.75 -4.48 12.08
C ARG A 59 -22.78 -4.24 10.97
N ASP A 60 -23.29 -3.02 10.95
CA ASP A 60 -24.28 -2.50 10.01
C ASP A 60 -23.71 -2.47 8.57
N ASP A 61 -24.53 -2.84 7.59
CA ASP A 61 -24.17 -3.17 6.19
C ASP A 61 -23.58 -1.99 5.39
N ASP A 62 -23.83 -0.76 5.84
CA ASP A 62 -23.64 0.45 5.02
C ASP A 62 -22.18 0.94 4.91
N SER A 63 -21.22 0.34 5.63
CA SER A 63 -19.80 0.69 5.54
C SER A 63 -18.87 -0.51 5.73
N PHE A 64 -19.18 -1.64 5.09
CA PHE A 64 -18.27 -2.78 5.03
C PHE A 64 -17.05 -2.45 4.16
N THR A 65 -15.87 -2.32 4.78
CA THR A 65 -14.64 -2.04 4.03
C THR A 65 -13.98 -3.33 3.56
N PHE A 66 -13.12 -3.24 2.55
CA PHE A 66 -12.30 -4.37 2.07
C PHE A 66 -11.50 -5.04 3.21
N ILE A 67 -11.04 -4.27 4.19
CA ILE A 67 -10.28 -4.79 5.34
C ILE A 67 -11.20 -5.59 6.28
N ASP A 68 -12.45 -5.15 6.45
CA ASP A 68 -13.45 -5.90 7.22
C ASP A 68 -13.79 -7.24 6.53
N GLN A 69 -13.82 -7.26 5.20
CA GLN A 69 -14.01 -8.49 4.43
C GLN A 69 -12.89 -9.50 4.65
N ILE A 70 -11.64 -9.06 4.54
CA ILE A 70 -10.46 -9.88 4.83
C ILE A 70 -10.55 -10.45 6.25
N ALA A 71 -10.93 -9.62 7.24
CA ALA A 71 -11.10 -10.06 8.62
C ALA A 71 -12.22 -11.09 8.80
N ALA A 72 -13.33 -10.95 8.08
CA ALA A 72 -14.43 -11.91 8.12
C ALA A 72 -14.09 -13.25 7.46
N GLU A 73 -13.30 -13.24 6.39
CA GLU A 73 -12.88 -14.43 5.64
C GLU A 73 -11.68 -15.16 6.27
N SER A 74 -10.90 -14.49 7.12
CA SER A 74 -9.73 -15.08 7.78
C SER A 74 -10.10 -16.07 8.89
N GLU A 75 -9.44 -17.23 8.92
CA GLU A 75 -9.67 -18.27 9.94
C GLU A 75 -8.92 -17.99 11.25
N SER A 76 -7.81 -17.25 11.19
CA SER A 76 -6.98 -16.92 12.36
C SER A 76 -6.40 -15.50 12.29
N ASP A 77 -6.03 -14.95 13.44
CA ASP A 77 -5.35 -13.64 13.50
C ASP A 77 -3.99 -13.66 12.77
N VAL A 78 -3.35 -14.83 12.68
CA VAL A 78 -2.12 -15.04 11.89
C VAL A 78 -2.41 -14.92 10.40
N GLU A 79 -3.47 -15.58 9.93
CA GLU A 79 -3.88 -15.49 8.53
C GLU A 79 -4.31 -14.08 8.16
N LEU A 80 -5.10 -13.42 9.01
CA LEU A 80 -5.50 -12.02 8.83
C LEU A 80 -4.28 -11.12 8.68
N ARG A 81 -3.29 -11.24 9.57
CA ARG A 81 -2.04 -10.50 9.48
C ARG A 81 -1.33 -10.74 8.16
N ASP A 82 -1.21 -12.01 7.74
CA ASP A 82 -0.48 -12.38 6.53
C ASP A 82 -1.20 -11.88 5.26
N GLN A 83 -2.54 -11.93 5.22
CA GLN A 83 -3.35 -11.36 4.15
C GLN A 83 -3.21 -9.83 4.09
N LEU A 84 -3.27 -9.13 5.23
CA LEU A 84 -3.05 -7.67 5.29
C LEU A 84 -1.63 -7.28 4.86
N LEU A 85 -0.62 -8.05 5.25
CA LEU A 85 0.77 -7.86 4.81
C LEU A 85 0.91 -8.05 3.31
N SER A 86 0.22 -9.04 2.72
CA SER A 86 0.21 -9.27 1.27
C SER A 86 -0.35 -8.06 0.51
N VAL A 87 -1.47 -7.50 0.97
CA VAL A 87 -2.07 -6.28 0.40
C VAL A 87 -1.12 -5.08 0.52
N LEU A 88 -0.51 -4.89 1.68
CA LEU A 88 0.44 -3.80 1.92
C LEU A 88 1.65 -3.89 0.99
N LEU A 89 2.20 -5.10 0.84
CA LEU A 89 3.32 -5.38 -0.06
C LEU A 89 2.98 -5.05 -1.51
N ALA A 90 1.80 -5.50 -1.98
CA ALA A 90 1.35 -5.25 -3.34
C ALA A 90 1.21 -3.75 -3.64
N GLY A 91 0.73 -2.97 -2.66
CA GLY A 91 0.46 -1.54 -2.82
C GLY A 91 1.68 -0.63 -2.67
N ARG A 92 2.70 -0.99 -1.89
CA ARG A 92 3.81 -0.06 -1.54
C ARG A 92 4.74 0.22 -2.72
N ASP A 93 5.45 -0.78 -3.19
CA ASP A 93 6.59 -0.57 -4.10
C ASP A 93 6.10 -0.29 -5.54
N THR A 94 4.99 -0.91 -5.95
CA THR A 94 4.39 -0.71 -7.29
C THR A 94 3.87 0.71 -7.46
N THR A 95 3.16 1.25 -6.46
CA THR A 95 2.63 2.63 -6.52
C THR A 95 3.75 3.65 -6.37
N ALA A 96 4.73 3.41 -5.50
CA ALA A 96 5.91 4.27 -5.36
C ALA A 96 6.69 4.37 -6.68
N CYS A 97 6.87 3.24 -7.38
CA CYS A 97 7.51 3.21 -8.70
C CYS A 97 6.70 4.00 -9.74
N CYS A 98 5.39 3.75 -9.83
CA CYS A 98 4.49 4.47 -10.73
C CYS A 98 4.54 5.99 -10.50
N LEU A 99 4.46 6.43 -9.24
CA LEU A 99 4.54 7.85 -8.89
C LEU A 99 5.90 8.46 -9.23
N SER A 100 6.98 7.74 -8.97
CA SER A 100 8.34 8.19 -9.29
C SER A 100 8.50 8.43 -10.81
N TRP A 101 7.99 7.52 -11.63
CA TRP A 101 7.96 7.69 -13.08
C TRP A 101 7.03 8.82 -13.53
N CYS A 102 5.84 8.91 -12.94
CA CYS A 102 4.87 9.97 -13.23
C CYS A 102 5.49 11.36 -13.01
N PHE A 103 6.12 11.60 -11.85
CA PHE A 103 6.77 12.86 -11.55
C PHE A 103 7.96 13.13 -12.49
N ARG A 104 8.76 12.10 -12.78
CA ARG A 104 9.87 12.21 -13.74
C ARG A 104 9.39 12.66 -15.12
N LEU A 105 8.31 12.07 -15.63
CA LEU A 105 7.74 12.42 -16.94
C LEU A 105 7.13 13.82 -16.93
N LEU A 106 6.43 14.19 -15.85
CA LEU A 106 5.85 15.52 -15.70
C LEU A 106 6.90 16.64 -15.69
N VAL A 107 8.03 16.45 -15.00
CA VAL A 107 9.13 17.42 -14.99
C VAL A 107 9.75 17.58 -16.39
N ARG A 108 9.81 16.50 -17.18
CA ARG A 108 10.31 16.53 -18.58
C ARG A 108 9.32 17.12 -19.58
N HIS A 109 8.04 17.22 -19.21
CA HIS A 109 6.98 17.73 -20.08
C HIS A 109 6.25 18.89 -19.39
N PRO A 110 6.89 20.07 -19.28
CA PRO A 110 6.37 21.20 -18.51
C PRO A 110 5.00 21.69 -19.03
N ALA A 111 4.74 21.62 -20.34
CA ALA A 111 3.44 21.96 -20.91
C ALA A 111 2.31 21.04 -20.41
N VAL A 112 2.59 19.74 -20.25
CA VAL A 112 1.64 18.76 -19.71
C VAL A 112 1.41 19.01 -18.23
N LEU A 113 2.47 19.27 -17.47
CA LEU A 113 2.40 19.61 -16.05
C LEU A 113 1.56 20.87 -15.79
N ASP A 114 1.79 21.92 -16.56
CA ASP A 114 1.07 23.19 -16.46
C ASP A 114 -0.44 23.01 -16.78
N ARG A 115 -0.76 22.26 -17.85
CA ARG A 115 -2.15 21.87 -18.15
C ARG A 115 -2.78 21.06 -17.02
N LEU A 116 -2.07 20.09 -16.45
CA LEU A 116 -2.56 19.28 -15.34
C LEU A 116 -2.84 20.12 -14.10
N ARG A 117 -1.92 21.00 -13.72
CA ARG A 117 -2.06 21.90 -12.56
C ARG A 117 -3.26 22.82 -12.71
N ARG A 118 -3.45 23.46 -13.88
CA ARG A 118 -4.64 24.28 -14.14
C ARG A 118 -5.94 23.50 -13.98
N GLY A 119 -6.01 22.28 -14.53
CA GLY A 119 -7.17 21.42 -14.40
C GLY A 119 -7.47 21.08 -12.93
N ILE A 120 -6.46 20.66 -12.18
CA ILE A 120 -6.62 20.34 -10.75
C ILE A 120 -7.10 21.57 -9.95
N VAL A 121 -6.47 22.73 -10.14
CA VAL A 121 -6.85 23.97 -9.44
C VAL A 121 -8.29 24.37 -9.74
N SER A 122 -8.74 24.26 -10.99
CA SER A 122 -10.12 24.58 -11.38
C SER A 122 -11.17 23.69 -10.69
N ILE A 123 -10.83 22.44 -10.37
CA ILE A 123 -11.74 21.47 -9.76
C ILE A 123 -11.68 21.52 -8.23
N MET A 124 -10.49 21.74 -7.67
CA MET A 124 -10.29 21.80 -6.22
C MET A 124 -10.74 23.12 -5.62
N GLY A 125 -10.67 24.22 -6.38
CA GLY A 125 -10.96 25.56 -5.86
C GLY A 125 -10.09 25.91 -4.66
N VAL A 126 -10.73 26.29 -3.55
CA VAL A 126 -10.07 26.66 -2.27
C VAL A 126 -9.86 25.44 -1.35
N SER A 127 -10.30 24.24 -1.74
CA SER A 127 -10.21 23.07 -0.87
C SER A 127 -8.78 22.60 -0.70
N ALA A 128 -8.34 22.44 0.55
CA ALA A 128 -7.00 21.92 0.89
C ALA A 128 -6.86 20.42 0.61
N SER A 129 -7.97 19.67 0.57
CA SER A 129 -7.97 18.22 0.35
C SER A 129 -9.04 17.80 -0.66
N PRO A 130 -8.71 16.91 -1.62
CA PRO A 130 -9.67 16.44 -2.62
C PRO A 130 -10.67 15.45 -2.02
N ILE A 131 -11.96 15.66 -2.27
CA ILE A 131 -13.04 14.70 -1.97
C ILE A 131 -13.17 13.71 -3.14
N ARG A 132 -13.63 12.47 -2.89
CA ARG A 132 -13.84 11.44 -3.94
C ARG A 132 -14.58 11.95 -5.17
N GLY A 133 -15.60 12.79 -5.00
CA GLY A 133 -16.36 13.38 -6.09
C GLY A 133 -15.54 14.34 -6.97
N GLN A 134 -14.55 15.03 -6.41
CA GLN A 134 -13.65 15.93 -7.15
C GLN A 134 -12.62 15.15 -7.96
N ILE A 135 -12.07 14.08 -7.40
CA ILE A 135 -11.10 13.22 -8.11
C ILE A 135 -11.73 12.63 -9.39
N ARG A 136 -12.99 12.21 -9.31
CA ARG A 136 -13.75 11.71 -10.49
C ARG A 136 -13.89 12.76 -11.60
N LYS A 137 -13.82 14.05 -11.27
CA LYS A 137 -13.89 15.15 -12.23
C LYS A 137 -12.54 15.50 -12.87
N MET A 138 -11.47 14.74 -12.60
CA MET A 138 -10.12 14.98 -13.13
C MET A 138 -9.72 13.96 -14.23
N PRO A 139 -10.38 13.93 -15.42
CA PRO A 139 -10.09 12.93 -16.45
C PRO A 139 -8.66 13.04 -17.00
N PHE A 140 -8.12 14.26 -17.07
CA PHE A 140 -6.75 14.47 -17.55
C PHE A 140 -5.69 13.87 -16.60
N LEU A 141 -5.94 13.90 -15.28
CA LEU A 141 -5.08 13.22 -14.30
C LEU A 141 -5.04 11.70 -14.58
N SER A 142 -6.20 11.09 -14.84
CA SER A 142 -6.29 9.68 -15.20
C SER A 142 -5.53 9.36 -16.49
N CYS A 143 -5.57 10.25 -17.50
CA CYS A 143 -4.78 10.09 -18.72
C CYS A 143 -3.27 10.11 -18.43
N VAL A 144 -2.80 11.04 -17.59
CA VAL A 144 -1.38 11.13 -17.21
C VAL A 144 -0.89 9.85 -16.51
N VAL A 145 -1.68 9.32 -15.57
CA VAL A 145 -1.33 8.06 -14.88
C VAL A 145 -1.31 6.88 -15.85
N LYS A 146 -2.33 6.77 -16.71
CA LYS A 146 -2.38 5.70 -17.73
C LYS A 146 -1.23 5.76 -18.71
N GLU A 147 -0.89 6.96 -19.17
CA GLU A 147 0.23 7.14 -20.10
C GLU A 147 1.57 6.85 -19.42
N THR A 148 1.72 7.20 -18.15
CA THR A 148 2.90 6.81 -17.35
C THR A 148 3.07 5.30 -17.27
N LEU A 149 1.98 4.55 -17.11
CA LEU A 149 2.01 3.08 -17.05
C LEU A 149 2.18 2.42 -18.43
N ARG A 150 1.94 3.15 -19.53
CA ARG A 150 2.08 2.65 -20.90
C ARG A 150 3.53 2.70 -21.41
N LEU A 151 4.30 3.67 -20.92
CA LEU A 151 5.71 3.92 -21.29
C LEU A 151 6.66 2.97 -20.56
#